data_AF-A0A819SFD3-F1
#
_entry.id   AF-A0A819SFD3-F1
#
_cell.length_a   1.000
_cell.length_b   1.000
_cell.length_c   1.000
_cell.angle_alpha   90.00
_cell.angle_beta   90.00
_cell.angle_gamma   90.00
#
_symmetry.space_group_name_H-M   'P 1'
#
loop_
_entity.id
_entity.type
_entity.pdbx_description
1 polymer ?
#
loop_
_entity_poly.entity_id
_entity_poly.type
_entity_poly.pdbx_seq_one_letter_code
_entity_poly.pdbx_strand_id
1 'polypeptide(L)'
;MLQVKGVFTNTDSLVNQLTNDQRLLERTDDNVAISIYNQSTSHTTSPIVERQRTTQNAKFLYFQMLIEVLLNRLPYDNEKSKQELIEIWKQKHSDGSILFQEFQRDYRSEKTIYWYTRGGFLSETINAVLRDNDIDILLAMRSFIIDLYKRLTELHRKQFGDKQSSIFRVYRGQSLPISELDLIRNSIGGFISINNFLSTSTDIDVALGFAAASKIADDLTHCLLQIDIDPRVASTAFASIKDESYYKRENEVLINLGSICRVETVEYDQQRELSLITVTLSDLDNYALKGLLEQEKKSIGKSITSLPWLLYRQGDYPRSTKYYQAALNDSTASDMDRALCNRGLGLIAGEKKEFDKQIHYRTNERDLFKKLNPLGYMTDIGQAQTAIGEAYVFKREFEKALGYLQKSLVLLLDNHFGRANTFKVIANLYDEKGEYRLALQSYMKALDIYQQHLDENDFNFARLYSDIGLTYGKVRDFQSQLKYYHKAREIFLKSSHPDHQQIANIENDIQRAIEQQKLFETCSTS
;
A
#
# COMPACT_ATOMS: atom_id res chain seq x y z
N MET A 1 -5.61 -16.40 -16.45
CA MET A 1 -6.15 -16.74 -15.12
C MET A 1 -6.40 -15.42 -14.38
N LEU A 2 -7.67 -15.04 -14.19
CA LEU A 2 -8.07 -13.94 -13.31
C LEU A 2 -7.62 -14.33 -11.90
N GLN A 3 -6.86 -13.46 -11.27
CA GLN A 3 -6.57 -13.53 -9.86
C GLN A 3 -7.49 -12.59 -9.14
N VAL A 4 -8.21 -13.10 -8.14
CA VAL A 4 -9.00 -12.25 -7.25
C VAL A 4 -8.09 -11.73 -6.15
N LYS A 5 -7.82 -10.42 -6.17
CA LYS A 5 -6.77 -9.82 -5.33
C LYS A 5 -7.29 -9.05 -4.10
N GLY A 6 -8.42 -9.49 -3.54
CA GLY A 6 -8.97 -9.02 -2.26
C GLY A 6 -10.48 -9.21 -2.23
N VAL A 7 -11.08 -9.43 -1.03
CA VAL A 7 -12.55 -9.43 -0.85
C VAL A 7 -13.02 -8.66 0.42
N PHE A 8 -14.15 -7.91 0.44
CA PHE A 8 -14.48 -6.87 1.45
C PHE A 8 -15.92 -6.89 2.01
N THR A 9 -16.25 -7.59 3.11
CA THR A 9 -17.65 -7.76 3.58
C THR A 9 -18.28 -6.59 4.36
N ASN A 10 -17.49 -5.64 4.90
CA ASN A 10 -18.00 -4.41 5.57
C ASN A 10 -16.97 -3.26 5.49
N THR A 11 -17.43 -2.03 5.23
CA THR A 11 -16.62 -0.85 4.91
C THR A 11 -16.27 0.02 6.13
N ASP A 12 -17.06 0.02 7.21
CA ASP A 12 -16.81 0.88 8.39
C ASP A 12 -15.71 0.33 9.30
N SER A 13 -15.64 -1.00 9.46
CA SER A 13 -14.54 -1.65 10.19
C SER A 13 -13.20 -1.56 9.45
N LEU A 14 -13.23 -1.52 8.12
CA LEU A 14 -12.05 -1.40 7.26
C LEU A 14 -11.43 0.00 7.33
N VAL A 15 -12.26 1.05 7.36
CA VAL A 15 -11.77 2.42 7.52
C VAL A 15 -11.10 2.58 8.88
N ASN A 16 -11.72 2.07 9.96
CA ASN A 16 -11.11 2.09 11.29
C ASN A 16 -9.79 1.30 11.35
N GLN A 17 -9.73 0.13 10.71
CA GLN A 17 -8.52 -0.68 10.58
C GLN A 17 -7.40 0.06 9.81
N LEU A 18 -7.70 0.54 8.60
CA LEU A 18 -6.72 1.23 7.75
C LEU A 18 -6.28 2.58 8.33
N THR A 19 -7.16 3.31 9.01
CA THR A 19 -6.81 4.53 9.75
C THR A 19 -5.90 4.22 10.94
N ASN A 20 -6.10 3.09 11.61
CA ASN A 20 -5.20 2.63 12.67
C ASN A 20 -3.86 2.12 12.13
N ASP A 21 -3.86 1.33 11.05
CA ASP A 21 -2.66 0.84 10.37
C ASP A 21 -1.82 1.99 9.75
N GLN A 22 -2.48 3.06 9.26
CA GLN A 22 -1.83 4.31 8.84
C GLN A 22 -1.04 4.98 9.97
N ARG A 23 -1.51 4.87 11.22
CA ARG A 23 -0.81 5.39 12.42
C ARG A 23 0.29 4.46 12.92
N LEU A 24 0.39 3.25 12.36
CA LEU A 24 1.16 2.12 12.89
C LEU A 24 2.28 1.61 11.98
N LEU A 25 2.54 2.24 10.84
CA LEU A 25 3.60 1.85 9.89
C LEU A 25 5.01 2.16 10.41
N GLU A 26 5.39 1.44 11.46
CA GLU A 26 6.76 1.05 11.76
C GLU A 26 6.75 -0.46 11.98
N ARG A 27 7.50 -1.16 11.13
CA ARG A 27 8.03 -2.52 11.31
C ARG A 27 7.05 -3.69 11.18
N THR A 28 7.02 -4.25 9.98
CA THR A 28 7.05 -5.71 9.83
C THR A 28 8.10 -6.08 8.80
N ASP A 29 9.25 -6.56 9.28
CA ASP A 29 10.11 -7.48 8.53
C ASP A 29 9.29 -8.74 8.29
N ASP A 30 8.88 -9.00 7.05
CA ASP A 30 8.80 -10.36 6.53
C ASP A 30 8.70 -10.37 5.00
N ASN A 31 9.49 -11.28 4.44
CA ASN A 31 9.63 -11.57 3.02
C ASN A 31 8.29 -12.02 2.36
N VAL A 32 8.03 -11.50 1.14
CA VAL A 32 7.40 -12.21 -0.01
C VAL A 32 5.87 -12.53 0.02
N ALA A 33 5.20 -12.33 -1.15
CA ALA A 33 3.96 -12.95 -1.70
C ALA A 33 2.54 -12.85 -1.02
N ILE A 34 1.53 -12.42 -1.83
CA ILE A 34 0.08 -12.83 -2.00
C ILE A 34 -1.07 -12.50 -0.95
N SER A 35 -2.28 -12.10 -1.43
CA SER A 35 -3.36 -11.23 -0.82
C SER A 35 -4.83 -11.78 -0.83
N ILE A 36 -5.69 -11.48 0.18
CA ILE A 36 -7.18 -11.75 0.39
C ILE A 36 -7.91 -10.79 1.46
N TYR A 37 -9.05 -11.05 2.13
CA TYR A 37 -9.52 -10.43 3.43
C TYR A 37 -10.83 -11.13 3.82
N ASN A 38 -11.19 -11.18 5.11
CA ASN A 38 -12.34 -11.92 5.61
C ASN A 38 -12.88 -11.33 6.92
N GLN A 39 -14.20 -11.25 7.13
CA GLN A 39 -14.80 -11.19 8.47
C GLN A 39 -16.15 -11.91 8.46
N SER A 40 -16.21 -13.01 9.21
CA SER A 40 -17.42 -13.48 9.87
C SER A 40 -17.30 -13.18 11.36
N THR A 41 -18.39 -12.67 11.94
CA THR A 41 -18.60 -12.54 13.38
C THR A 41 -18.80 -13.92 13.99
N SER A 42 -17.79 -14.43 14.68
CA SER A 42 -17.99 -15.40 15.77
C SER A 42 -16.83 -15.27 16.73
N HIS A 43 -17.14 -15.07 18.00
CA HIS A 43 -16.20 -15.19 19.10
C HIS A 43 -15.37 -16.47 18.93
N THR A 44 -14.04 -16.34 19.08
CA THR A 44 -12.97 -17.32 18.81
C THR A 44 -12.44 -17.35 17.37
N THR A 45 -11.53 -16.44 17.02
CA THR A 45 -10.64 -16.61 15.86
C THR A 45 -9.18 -16.68 16.29
N SER A 46 -8.45 -17.64 15.72
CA SER A 46 -7.02 -17.85 15.96
C SER A 46 -6.18 -16.67 15.43
N PRO A 47 -5.08 -16.26 16.12
CA PRO A 47 -4.17 -15.17 15.71
C PRO A 47 -3.66 -15.25 14.27
N ILE A 48 -3.55 -16.46 13.72
CA ILE A 48 -3.05 -16.70 12.36
C ILE A 48 -4.04 -16.17 11.31
N VAL A 49 -5.35 -16.34 11.54
CA VAL A 49 -6.41 -15.92 10.62
C VAL A 49 -6.53 -14.39 10.60
N GLU A 50 -6.29 -13.75 11.73
CA GLU A 50 -6.34 -12.28 11.86
C GLU A 50 -5.13 -11.61 11.22
N ARG A 51 -3.91 -12.15 11.43
CA ARG A 51 -2.70 -11.71 10.70
C ARG A 51 -2.87 -11.83 9.19
N GLN A 52 -3.41 -12.95 8.71
CA GLN A 52 -3.71 -13.11 7.30
C GLN A 52 -4.66 -12.01 6.80
N ARG A 53 -5.75 -11.68 7.52
CA ARG A 53 -6.68 -10.60 7.11
C ARG A 53 -5.99 -9.23 6.99
N THR A 54 -5.18 -8.84 7.96
CA THR A 54 -4.50 -7.52 7.98
C THR A 54 -3.47 -7.38 6.86
N THR A 55 -2.65 -8.40 6.63
CA THR A 55 -1.66 -8.43 5.54
C THR A 55 -2.31 -8.20 4.18
N GLN A 56 -3.55 -8.60 4.04
CA GLN A 56 -4.19 -8.60 2.76
C GLN A 56 -4.99 -7.31 2.45
N ASN A 57 -5.54 -6.65 3.47
CA ASN A 57 -6.05 -5.27 3.36
C ASN A 57 -4.96 -4.31 2.88
N ALA A 58 -3.74 -4.44 3.40
CA ALA A 58 -2.59 -3.64 2.98
C ALA A 58 -2.26 -3.83 1.49
N LYS A 59 -2.45 -5.03 0.94
CA LYS A 59 -2.18 -5.34 -0.47
C LYS A 59 -3.25 -4.78 -1.43
N PHE A 60 -4.51 -4.71 -0.99
CA PHE A 60 -5.55 -4.01 -1.76
C PHE A 60 -5.24 -2.53 -1.90
N LEU A 61 -4.96 -1.86 -0.77
CA LEU A 61 -4.62 -0.45 -0.77
C LEU A 61 -3.37 -0.21 -1.61
N TYR A 62 -2.34 -1.05 -1.45
CA TYR A 62 -1.14 -1.01 -2.28
C TYR A 62 -1.45 -1.06 -3.77
N PHE A 63 -2.30 -2.00 -4.22
CA PHE A 63 -2.56 -2.14 -5.64
C PHE A 63 -3.36 -0.96 -6.20
N GLN A 64 -4.36 -0.48 -5.46
CA GLN A 64 -5.09 0.74 -5.83
C GLN A 64 -4.15 1.94 -5.93
N MET A 65 -3.17 2.03 -5.03
CA MET A 65 -2.13 3.04 -5.07
C MET A 65 -1.13 2.81 -6.21
N LEU A 66 -0.77 1.57 -6.53
CA LEU A 66 0.13 1.24 -7.63
C LEU A 66 -0.51 1.63 -8.97
N ILE A 67 -1.79 1.36 -9.17
CA ILE A 67 -2.53 1.83 -10.35
C ILE A 67 -2.52 3.35 -10.42
N GLU A 68 -2.84 4.05 -9.31
CA GLU A 68 -2.79 5.50 -9.28
C GLU A 68 -1.40 6.02 -9.65
N VAL A 69 -0.34 5.39 -9.15
CA VAL A 69 1.05 5.74 -9.47
C VAL A 69 1.33 5.54 -10.96
N LEU A 70 0.99 4.37 -11.50
CA LEU A 70 1.23 4.01 -12.89
C LEU A 70 0.46 4.92 -13.87
N LEU A 71 -0.81 5.23 -13.56
CA LEU A 71 -1.68 5.97 -14.46
C LEU A 71 -1.52 7.49 -14.34
N ASN A 72 -1.32 8.00 -13.13
CA ASN A 72 -1.59 9.42 -12.82
C ASN A 72 -0.42 10.16 -12.14
N ARG A 73 0.70 9.49 -11.81
CA ARG A 73 1.79 10.11 -11.02
C ARG A 73 3.15 10.10 -11.69
N LEU A 74 3.44 9.14 -12.57
CA LEU A 74 4.72 9.05 -13.25
C LEU A 74 4.72 9.78 -14.61
N PRO A 75 5.80 10.51 -14.95
CA PRO A 75 5.96 11.04 -16.30
C PRO A 75 6.13 9.90 -17.31
N TYR A 76 5.56 10.05 -18.50
CA TYR A 76 5.73 9.08 -19.58
C TYR A 76 5.91 9.79 -20.93
N ASP A 77 6.69 9.14 -21.79
CA ASP A 77 7.03 9.59 -23.14
C ASP A 77 6.64 8.47 -24.12
N ASN A 78 5.73 8.77 -25.03
CA ASN A 78 5.15 7.82 -25.98
C ASN A 78 6.22 7.15 -26.86
N GLU A 79 7.24 7.89 -27.29
CA GLU A 79 8.25 7.37 -28.21
C GLU A 79 9.25 6.46 -27.50
N LYS A 80 9.72 6.88 -26.30
CA LYS A 80 10.59 6.05 -25.46
C LYS A 80 9.89 4.74 -25.06
N SER A 81 8.61 4.79 -24.74
CA SER A 81 7.86 3.62 -24.29
C SER A 81 7.55 2.62 -25.40
N LYS A 82 7.41 3.06 -26.66
CA LYS A 82 7.32 2.12 -27.78
C LYS A 82 8.60 1.29 -27.93
N GLN A 83 9.76 1.91 -27.74
CA GLN A 83 11.05 1.20 -27.76
C GLN A 83 11.19 0.23 -26.59
N GLU A 84 10.77 0.62 -25.38
CA GLU A 84 10.75 -0.27 -24.21
C GLU A 84 9.88 -1.52 -24.45
N LEU A 85 8.70 -1.37 -25.05
CA LEU A 85 7.83 -2.50 -25.42
C LEU A 85 8.47 -3.42 -26.46
N ILE A 86 9.16 -2.85 -27.44
CA ILE A 86 9.89 -3.58 -28.47
C ILE A 86 11.01 -4.42 -27.83
N GLU A 87 11.74 -3.85 -26.86
CA GLU A 87 12.80 -4.57 -26.14
C GLU A 87 12.22 -5.69 -25.27
N ILE A 88 11.10 -5.48 -24.57
CA ILE A 88 10.42 -6.55 -23.83
C ILE A 88 10.00 -7.67 -24.78
N TRP A 89 9.48 -7.33 -25.96
CA TRP A 89 9.10 -8.32 -26.96
C TRP A 89 10.30 -9.17 -27.36
N LYS A 90 11.43 -8.55 -27.73
CA LYS A 90 12.67 -9.26 -28.10
C LYS A 90 13.23 -10.13 -26.97
N GLN A 91 13.10 -9.69 -25.72
CA GLN A 91 13.55 -10.47 -24.57
C GLN A 91 12.72 -11.75 -24.37
N LYS A 92 11.40 -11.66 -24.61
CA LYS A 92 10.47 -12.78 -24.42
C LYS A 92 10.33 -13.68 -25.65
N HIS A 93 10.59 -13.14 -26.84
CA HIS A 93 10.43 -13.83 -28.13
C HIS A 93 11.70 -13.64 -28.97
N SER A 94 12.31 -14.76 -29.36
CA SER A 94 13.56 -14.80 -30.13
C SER A 94 13.36 -14.53 -31.62
N ASP A 95 12.13 -14.36 -32.10
CA ASP A 95 11.80 -14.27 -33.51
C ASP A 95 11.29 -12.89 -33.92
N GLY A 96 11.86 -12.37 -35.01
CA GLY A 96 11.36 -11.23 -35.77
C GLY A 96 10.11 -11.59 -36.56
N SER A 97 9.10 -12.11 -35.85
CA SER A 97 7.82 -12.56 -36.41
C SER A 97 7.15 -11.44 -37.21
N ILE A 98 6.31 -11.83 -38.18
CA ILE A 98 5.52 -10.87 -38.97
C ILE A 98 4.71 -9.96 -38.04
N LEU A 99 4.16 -10.52 -36.97
CA LEU A 99 3.41 -9.78 -35.96
C LEU A 99 4.26 -8.68 -35.29
N PHE A 100 5.52 -8.99 -34.95
CA PHE A 100 6.45 -8.03 -34.38
C PHE A 100 6.81 -6.92 -35.38
N GLN A 101 7.09 -7.25 -36.63
CA GLN A 101 7.38 -6.26 -37.68
C GLN A 101 6.20 -5.31 -37.91
N GLU A 102 4.99 -5.85 -37.94
CA GLU A 102 3.76 -5.06 -38.03
C GLU A 102 3.55 -4.20 -36.79
N PHE A 103 3.83 -4.70 -35.59
CA PHE A 103 3.75 -3.91 -34.35
C PHE A 103 4.71 -2.71 -34.40
N GLN A 104 5.97 -2.95 -34.78
CA GLN A 104 6.96 -1.88 -34.91
C GLN A 104 6.53 -0.79 -35.90
N ARG A 105 5.98 -1.19 -37.05
CA ARG A 105 5.53 -0.25 -38.09
C ARG A 105 4.24 0.48 -37.69
N ASP A 106 3.24 -0.26 -37.24
CA ASP A 106 1.84 0.17 -37.23
C ASP A 106 1.28 0.45 -35.82
N TYR A 107 2.01 0.17 -34.74
CA TYR A 107 1.55 0.53 -33.39
C TYR A 107 1.41 2.05 -33.25
N ARG A 108 0.21 2.46 -32.82
CA ARG A 108 -0.21 3.82 -32.49
C ARG A 108 -1.19 3.72 -31.31
N SER A 109 -1.25 4.75 -30.46
CA SER A 109 -2.06 4.76 -29.24
C SER A 109 -3.57 4.62 -29.51
N GLU A 110 -4.04 5.02 -30.69
CA GLU A 110 -5.44 4.85 -31.11
C GLU A 110 -5.79 3.40 -31.46
N LYS A 111 -4.78 2.55 -31.72
CA LYS A 111 -4.94 1.12 -32.03
C LYS A 111 -4.56 0.23 -30.84
N THR A 112 -4.51 0.76 -29.63
CA THR A 112 -4.08 0.00 -28.45
C THR A 112 -4.97 -1.21 -28.16
N ILE A 113 -6.30 -1.07 -28.29
CA ILE A 113 -7.24 -2.21 -28.11
C ILE A 113 -7.05 -3.28 -29.19
N TYR A 114 -6.84 -2.87 -30.44
CA TYR A 114 -6.52 -3.79 -31.54
C TYR A 114 -5.27 -4.60 -31.20
N TRP A 115 -4.19 -3.95 -30.76
CA TRP A 115 -2.94 -4.61 -30.41
C TRP A 115 -3.02 -5.42 -29.11
N TYR A 116 -3.82 -4.98 -28.14
CA TYR A 116 -4.08 -5.75 -26.92
C TYR A 116 -4.72 -7.11 -27.22
N THR A 117 -5.72 -7.10 -28.12
CA THR A 117 -6.46 -8.31 -28.52
C THR A 117 -5.75 -9.12 -29.59
N ARG A 118 -4.76 -8.56 -30.30
CA ARG A 118 -4.06 -9.24 -31.38
C ARG A 118 -2.85 -10.04 -30.89
N GLY A 119 -2.85 -11.34 -31.19
CA GLY A 119 -1.64 -12.16 -31.17
C GLY A 119 -1.05 -12.48 -29.79
N GLY A 120 -1.87 -12.39 -28.73
CA GLY A 120 -1.57 -12.91 -27.38
C GLY A 120 -0.53 -12.11 -26.59
N PHE A 121 0.58 -11.69 -27.20
CA PHE A 121 1.76 -11.15 -26.50
C PHE A 121 1.43 -10.03 -25.49
N LEU A 122 0.74 -8.98 -25.92
CA LEU A 122 0.49 -7.82 -25.05
C LEU A 122 -0.47 -8.15 -23.91
N SER A 123 -1.59 -8.82 -24.23
CA SER A 123 -2.55 -9.23 -23.20
C SER A 123 -1.96 -10.26 -22.24
N GLU A 124 -1.24 -11.27 -22.73
CA GLU A 124 -0.56 -12.28 -21.91
C GLU A 124 0.54 -11.66 -21.05
N THR A 125 1.37 -10.78 -21.61
CA THR A 125 2.44 -10.12 -20.88
C THR A 125 1.89 -9.21 -19.80
N ILE A 126 0.92 -8.36 -20.10
CA ILE A 126 0.30 -7.46 -19.11
C ILE A 126 -0.37 -8.27 -18.00
N ASN A 127 -1.16 -9.27 -18.37
CA ASN A 127 -1.87 -10.10 -17.41
C ASN A 127 -0.92 -10.95 -16.55
N ALA A 128 0.21 -11.40 -17.11
CA ALA A 128 1.25 -12.10 -16.35
C ALA A 128 1.97 -11.15 -15.39
N VAL A 129 2.38 -9.99 -15.88
CA VAL A 129 3.15 -9.00 -15.11
C VAL A 129 2.33 -8.39 -13.97
N LEU A 130 1.03 -8.08 -14.21
CA LEU A 130 0.10 -7.65 -13.16
C LEU A 130 -0.18 -8.75 -12.14
N ARG A 131 -0.17 -10.03 -12.57
CA ARG A 131 -0.28 -11.20 -11.69
C ARG A 131 0.97 -11.32 -10.81
N ASP A 132 2.14 -11.34 -11.42
CA ASP A 132 3.44 -11.58 -10.78
C ASP A 132 3.95 -10.34 -10.01
N ASN A 133 3.30 -9.19 -10.18
CA ASN A 133 3.68 -7.90 -9.58
C ASN A 133 5.12 -7.50 -9.95
N ASP A 134 5.50 -7.75 -11.20
CA ASP A 134 6.81 -7.37 -11.74
C ASP A 134 6.82 -5.88 -12.06
N ILE A 135 7.27 -5.08 -11.09
CA ILE A 135 7.27 -3.61 -11.17
C ILE A 135 8.15 -3.11 -12.32
N ASP A 136 9.27 -3.78 -12.63
CA ASP A 136 10.17 -3.35 -13.70
C ASP A 136 9.48 -3.47 -15.06
N ILE A 137 8.79 -4.59 -15.32
CA ILE A 137 8.04 -4.75 -16.57
C ILE A 137 6.79 -3.89 -16.57
N LEU A 138 6.08 -3.71 -15.44
CA LEU A 138 4.93 -2.79 -15.36
C LEU A 138 5.30 -1.37 -15.75
N LEU A 139 6.45 -0.87 -15.28
CA LEU A 139 6.95 0.45 -15.61
C LEU A 139 7.32 0.59 -17.09
N ALA A 140 7.90 -0.45 -17.67
CA ALA A 140 8.26 -0.46 -19.09
C ALA A 140 7.02 -0.58 -19.99
N MET A 141 5.95 -1.25 -19.53
CA MET A 141 4.66 -1.32 -20.23
C MET A 141 3.72 -0.15 -19.93
N ARG A 142 4.13 0.81 -19.08
CA ARG A 142 3.22 1.82 -18.51
C ARG A 142 2.46 2.62 -19.54
N SER A 143 3.11 3.06 -20.62
CA SER A 143 2.46 3.90 -21.63
C SER A 143 1.39 3.13 -22.40
N PHE A 144 1.63 1.85 -22.67
CA PHE A 144 0.59 0.98 -23.23
C PHE A 144 -0.59 0.82 -22.28
N ILE A 145 -0.32 0.60 -20.98
CA ILE A 145 -1.37 0.48 -19.95
C ILE A 145 -2.19 1.79 -19.88
N ILE A 146 -1.53 2.95 -19.91
CA ILE A 146 -2.17 4.27 -19.91
C ILE A 146 -3.01 4.48 -21.17
N ASP A 147 -2.47 4.16 -22.36
CA ASP A 147 -3.20 4.30 -23.62
C ASP A 147 -4.42 3.39 -23.65
N LEU A 148 -4.30 2.14 -23.18
CA LEU A 148 -5.41 1.20 -23.09
C LEU A 148 -6.48 1.71 -22.13
N TYR A 149 -6.06 2.18 -20.95
CA TYR A 149 -6.94 2.77 -19.94
C TYR A 149 -7.70 3.98 -20.49
N LYS A 150 -7.00 4.92 -21.15
CA LYS A 150 -7.59 6.12 -21.73
C LYS A 150 -8.54 5.78 -22.87
N ARG A 151 -8.16 4.88 -23.77
CA ARG A 151 -8.99 4.49 -24.91
C ARG A 151 -10.27 3.80 -24.46
N LEU A 152 -10.19 2.91 -23.47
CA LEU A 152 -11.35 2.25 -22.90
C LEU A 152 -12.27 3.25 -22.19
N THR A 153 -11.70 4.24 -21.50
CA THR A 153 -12.47 5.34 -20.87
C THR A 153 -13.18 6.22 -21.90
N GLU A 154 -12.55 6.49 -23.04
CA GLU A 154 -13.16 7.22 -24.15
C GLU A 154 -14.34 6.43 -24.75
N LEU A 155 -14.15 5.14 -25.01
CA LEU A 155 -15.21 4.26 -25.52
C LEU A 155 -16.38 4.13 -24.54
N HIS A 156 -16.09 3.96 -23.25
CA HIS A 156 -17.10 3.93 -22.21
C HIS A 156 -17.98 5.17 -22.26
N ARG A 157 -17.38 6.37 -22.32
CA ARG A 157 -18.13 7.63 -22.41
C ARG A 157 -18.99 7.71 -23.68
N LYS A 158 -18.50 7.20 -24.81
CA LYS A 158 -19.27 7.19 -26.07
C LYS A 158 -20.45 6.22 -26.03
N GLN A 159 -20.29 5.08 -25.38
CA GLN A 159 -21.31 4.01 -25.35
C GLN A 159 -22.33 4.18 -24.23
N PHE A 160 -21.91 4.76 -23.09
CA PHE A 160 -22.69 4.80 -21.85
C PHE A 160 -22.75 6.20 -21.20
N GLY A 161 -22.33 7.25 -21.91
CA GLY A 161 -22.33 8.62 -21.38
C GLY A 161 -23.74 9.18 -21.09
N ASP A 162 -24.77 8.63 -21.73
CA ASP A 162 -26.16 8.97 -21.49
C ASP A 162 -26.76 8.07 -20.40
N LYS A 163 -27.27 8.67 -19.31
CA LYS A 163 -27.70 7.99 -18.07
C LYS A 163 -28.91 7.04 -18.19
N GLN A 164 -29.36 6.69 -19.40
CA GLN A 164 -30.54 5.85 -19.66
C GLN A 164 -30.22 4.37 -19.90
N SER A 165 -28.96 3.94 -19.81
CA SER A 165 -28.60 2.55 -20.04
C SER A 165 -29.14 1.62 -18.94
N SER A 166 -29.72 0.48 -19.35
CA SER A 166 -30.14 -0.60 -18.45
C SER A 166 -28.94 -1.40 -17.94
N ILE A 167 -29.12 -2.04 -16.79
CA ILE A 167 -28.18 -3.05 -16.29
C ILE A 167 -28.06 -4.16 -17.34
N PHE A 168 -26.83 -4.63 -17.56
CA PHE A 168 -26.55 -5.76 -18.45
C PHE A 168 -25.51 -6.69 -17.83
N ARG A 169 -25.41 -7.90 -18.37
CA ARG A 169 -24.60 -8.97 -17.81
C ARG A 169 -23.51 -9.40 -18.78
N VAL A 170 -22.32 -9.68 -18.23
CA VAL A 170 -21.19 -10.24 -18.96
C VAL A 170 -20.61 -11.43 -18.21
N TYR A 171 -19.87 -12.26 -18.94
CA TYR A 171 -19.38 -13.55 -18.47
C TYR A 171 -17.89 -13.74 -18.76
N ARG A 172 -17.19 -14.40 -17.84
CA ARG A 172 -15.80 -14.84 -18.01
C ARG A 172 -15.65 -16.26 -17.46
N GLY A 173 -15.31 -17.22 -18.31
CA GLY A 173 -14.94 -18.56 -17.87
C GLY A 173 -13.43 -18.77 -17.82
N GLN A 174 -12.96 -19.53 -16.84
CA GLN A 174 -11.55 -19.84 -16.62
C GLN A 174 -11.36 -20.91 -15.53
N SER A 175 -10.11 -21.32 -15.26
CA SER A 175 -9.74 -21.98 -14.00
C SER A 175 -9.32 -20.98 -12.93
N LEU A 176 -9.52 -21.36 -11.66
CA LEU A 176 -9.16 -20.61 -10.47
C LEU A 176 -8.62 -21.59 -9.41
N PRO A 177 -7.60 -21.23 -8.62
CA PRO A 177 -7.19 -22.03 -7.48
C PRO A 177 -8.34 -22.26 -6.50
N ILE A 178 -8.45 -23.47 -5.95
CA ILE A 178 -9.48 -23.81 -4.96
C ILE A 178 -9.37 -22.89 -3.74
N SER A 179 -8.14 -22.57 -3.33
CA SER A 179 -7.87 -21.60 -2.28
C SER A 179 -8.49 -20.23 -2.62
N GLU A 180 -8.26 -19.69 -3.82
CA GLU A 180 -8.88 -18.44 -4.30
C GLU A 180 -10.41 -18.52 -4.31
N LEU A 181 -10.99 -19.62 -4.76
CA LEU A 181 -12.45 -19.81 -4.76
C LEU A 181 -13.03 -19.79 -3.34
N ASP A 182 -12.43 -20.51 -2.40
CA ASP A 182 -12.89 -20.57 -1.01
C ASP A 182 -12.89 -19.19 -0.36
N LEU A 183 -11.96 -18.33 -0.77
CA LEU A 183 -11.86 -16.97 -0.26
C LEU A 183 -12.96 -16.07 -0.81
N ILE A 184 -13.27 -16.19 -2.10
CA ILE A 184 -14.43 -15.51 -2.70
C ILE A 184 -15.73 -15.99 -2.04
N ARG A 185 -15.85 -17.31 -1.77
CA ARG A 185 -17.01 -17.88 -1.09
C ARG A 185 -17.17 -17.32 0.32
N ASN A 186 -16.07 -17.17 1.05
CA ASN A 186 -16.09 -16.64 2.42
C ASN A 186 -16.43 -15.15 2.53
N SER A 187 -16.62 -14.48 1.40
CA SER A 187 -16.66 -13.02 1.34
C SER A 187 -17.83 -12.47 0.52
N ILE A 188 -18.85 -13.33 0.37
CA ILE A 188 -20.18 -12.99 -0.10
C ILE A 188 -20.72 -11.76 0.67
N GLY A 189 -21.35 -10.86 -0.07
CA GLY A 189 -21.81 -9.56 0.40
C GLY A 189 -20.73 -8.48 0.37
N GLY A 190 -19.47 -8.85 0.13
CA GLY A 190 -18.32 -7.96 0.11
C GLY A 190 -17.76 -7.60 -1.25
N PHE A 191 -16.74 -6.73 -1.34
CA PHE A 191 -16.18 -6.27 -2.63
C PHE A 191 -14.91 -7.00 -3.04
N ILE A 192 -14.60 -7.23 -4.32
CA ILE A 192 -13.33 -7.72 -4.85
C ILE A 192 -12.68 -6.69 -5.77
N SER A 193 -11.34 -6.67 -5.81
CA SER A 193 -10.60 -5.87 -6.77
C SER A 193 -10.14 -6.74 -7.94
N ILE A 194 -10.44 -6.27 -9.15
CA ILE A 194 -9.99 -6.86 -10.42
C ILE A 194 -8.73 -6.13 -10.85
N ASN A 195 -7.63 -6.89 -10.83
CA ASN A 195 -6.28 -6.35 -10.96
C ASN A 195 -5.69 -6.55 -12.36
N ASN A 196 -6.55 -6.76 -13.34
CA ASN A 196 -6.22 -6.85 -14.76
C ASN A 196 -7.26 -6.12 -15.60
N PHE A 197 -6.94 -5.90 -16.88
CA PHE A 197 -7.97 -5.60 -17.87
C PHE A 197 -8.77 -6.88 -18.10
N LEU A 198 -10.02 -6.88 -17.67
CA LEU A 198 -10.83 -8.08 -17.66
C LEU A 198 -11.64 -8.19 -18.95
N SER A 199 -11.20 -9.08 -19.82
CA SER A 199 -11.92 -9.47 -21.04
C SER A 199 -13.12 -10.34 -20.67
N THR A 200 -14.31 -9.97 -21.13
CA THR A 200 -15.57 -10.67 -20.86
C THR A 200 -16.41 -10.76 -22.13
N SER A 201 -17.40 -11.66 -22.14
CA SER A 201 -18.32 -11.84 -23.25
C SER A 201 -19.75 -11.58 -22.79
N THR A 202 -20.59 -10.98 -23.63
CA THR A 202 -22.05 -10.96 -23.39
C THR A 202 -22.71 -12.31 -23.69
N ASP A 203 -21.99 -13.21 -24.39
CA ASP A 203 -22.39 -14.57 -24.70
C ASP A 203 -21.80 -15.56 -23.67
N ILE A 204 -22.69 -16.26 -22.95
CA ILE A 204 -22.34 -17.23 -21.93
C ILE A 204 -21.66 -18.48 -22.51
N ASP A 205 -22.01 -18.91 -23.72
CA ASP A 205 -21.47 -20.13 -24.33
C ASP A 205 -20.00 -19.95 -24.68
N VAL A 206 -19.63 -18.74 -25.13
CA VAL A 206 -18.22 -18.35 -25.32
C VAL A 206 -17.46 -18.44 -24.00
N ALA A 207 -18.02 -17.90 -22.91
CA ALA A 207 -17.38 -17.94 -21.60
C ALA A 207 -17.23 -19.39 -21.07
N LEU A 208 -18.26 -20.22 -21.21
CA LEU A 208 -18.21 -21.65 -20.85
C LEU A 208 -17.14 -22.40 -21.64
N GLY A 209 -16.99 -22.10 -22.94
CA GLY A 209 -15.90 -22.65 -23.76
C GLY A 209 -14.51 -22.35 -23.18
N PHE A 210 -14.28 -21.12 -22.71
CA PHE A 210 -13.02 -20.75 -22.05
C PHE A 210 -12.82 -21.43 -20.68
N ALA A 211 -13.90 -21.64 -19.92
CA ALA A 211 -13.81 -22.41 -18.67
C ALA A 211 -13.35 -23.83 -18.96
N ALA A 212 -14.01 -24.53 -19.88
CA ALA A 212 -13.72 -25.91 -20.25
C ALA A 212 -12.32 -26.09 -20.89
N ALA A 213 -11.84 -25.11 -21.64
CA ALA A 213 -10.51 -25.16 -22.25
C ALA A 213 -9.34 -25.00 -21.26
N SER A 214 -9.61 -24.62 -20.01
CA SER A 214 -8.57 -24.39 -19.00
C SER A 214 -8.01 -25.71 -18.47
N LYS A 215 -6.68 -25.87 -18.41
CA LYS A 215 -6.06 -27.07 -17.83
C LYS A 215 -6.37 -27.16 -16.33
N ILE A 216 -6.81 -28.33 -15.87
CA ILE A 216 -6.99 -28.64 -14.44
C ILE A 216 -5.70 -29.28 -13.91
N ALA A 217 -5.18 -28.71 -12.84
CA ALA A 217 -4.27 -29.36 -11.90
C ALA A 217 -5.05 -29.64 -10.61
N ASP A 218 -4.53 -30.50 -9.73
CA ASP A 218 -5.25 -30.95 -8.52
C ASP A 218 -5.70 -29.81 -7.58
N ASP A 219 -5.08 -28.63 -7.70
CA ASP A 219 -5.37 -27.42 -6.92
C ASP A 219 -6.25 -26.38 -7.63
N LEU A 220 -6.70 -26.65 -8.86
CA LEU A 220 -7.52 -25.75 -9.68
C LEU A 220 -8.96 -26.27 -9.85
N THR A 221 -9.90 -25.34 -10.01
CA THR A 221 -11.30 -25.63 -10.35
C THR A 221 -11.78 -24.72 -11.48
N HIS A 222 -12.70 -25.22 -12.30
CA HIS A 222 -13.37 -24.41 -13.31
C HIS A 222 -14.34 -23.44 -12.64
N CYS A 223 -14.32 -22.19 -13.09
CA CYS A 223 -15.27 -21.19 -12.66
C CYS A 223 -15.83 -20.38 -13.82
N LEU A 224 -17.07 -19.94 -13.63
CA LEU A 224 -17.74 -18.96 -14.46
C LEU A 224 -18.01 -17.73 -13.60
N LEU A 225 -17.37 -16.62 -13.95
CA LEU A 225 -17.65 -15.33 -13.35
C LEU A 225 -18.77 -14.65 -14.16
N GLN A 226 -19.87 -14.38 -13.48
CA GLN A 226 -21.02 -13.62 -13.99
C GLN A 226 -20.99 -12.22 -13.37
N ILE A 227 -20.89 -11.19 -14.21
CA ILE A 227 -20.74 -9.81 -13.77
C ILE A 227 -21.95 -9.00 -14.22
N ASP A 228 -22.72 -8.49 -13.25
CA ASP A 228 -23.78 -7.52 -13.49
C ASP A 228 -23.19 -6.10 -13.51
N ILE A 229 -23.47 -5.36 -14.57
CA ILE A 229 -22.92 -4.02 -14.79
C ILE A 229 -24.07 -3.03 -14.85
N ASP A 230 -24.09 -2.08 -13.90
CA ASP A 230 -24.92 -0.89 -13.96
C ASP A 230 -24.12 0.30 -14.53
N PRO A 231 -24.39 0.75 -15.77
CA PRO A 231 -23.65 1.86 -16.37
C PRO A 231 -23.80 3.19 -15.62
N ARG A 232 -24.78 3.32 -14.73
CA ARG A 232 -25.06 4.55 -13.98
C ARG A 232 -24.18 4.70 -12.73
N VAL A 233 -23.57 3.61 -12.26
CA VAL A 233 -22.90 3.48 -10.95
C VAL A 233 -21.49 2.90 -11.12
N ALA A 234 -20.87 3.11 -12.29
CA ALA A 234 -19.58 2.52 -12.60
C ALA A 234 -18.42 3.46 -12.26
N SER A 235 -17.68 3.12 -11.20
CA SER A 235 -16.42 3.79 -10.79
C SER A 235 -15.32 3.67 -11.83
N THR A 236 -15.42 2.64 -12.66
CA THR A 236 -14.38 2.20 -13.56
C THR A 236 -14.95 2.02 -14.95
N ALA A 237 -14.19 2.47 -15.95
CA ALA A 237 -14.60 2.36 -17.34
C ALA A 237 -14.74 0.90 -17.79
N PHE A 238 -15.69 0.66 -18.67
CA PHE A 238 -15.84 -0.58 -19.43
C PHE A 238 -16.44 -0.24 -20.78
N ALA A 239 -16.16 -1.04 -21.81
CA ALA A 239 -16.78 -0.84 -23.11
C ALA A 239 -16.86 -2.14 -23.89
N SER A 240 -17.86 -2.23 -24.78
CA SER A 240 -17.79 -3.15 -25.91
C SER A 240 -16.59 -2.75 -26.77
N ILE A 241 -15.71 -3.70 -27.06
CA ILE A 241 -14.52 -3.46 -27.86
C ILE A 241 -14.59 -4.08 -29.25
N LYS A 242 -15.75 -4.63 -29.64
CA LYS A 242 -15.99 -5.27 -30.95
C LYS A 242 -15.50 -4.45 -32.15
N ASP A 243 -15.73 -3.13 -32.14
CA ASP A 243 -15.37 -2.25 -33.25
C ASP A 243 -13.89 -1.86 -33.26
N GLU A 244 -13.15 -2.09 -32.17
CA GLU A 244 -11.72 -1.77 -32.06
C GLU A 244 -10.81 -3.00 -31.93
N SER A 245 -11.34 -4.14 -31.51
CA SER A 245 -10.60 -5.38 -31.33
C SER A 245 -10.13 -5.97 -32.66
N TYR A 246 -9.13 -6.85 -32.60
CA TYR A 246 -8.73 -7.67 -33.74
C TYR A 246 -9.84 -8.65 -34.13
N TYR A 247 -10.54 -9.22 -33.15
CA TYR A 247 -11.60 -10.21 -33.33
C TYR A 247 -12.99 -9.57 -33.43
N LYS A 248 -13.36 -9.10 -34.63
CA LYS A 248 -14.64 -8.41 -34.90
C LYS A 248 -15.92 -9.23 -34.66
N ARG A 249 -15.79 -10.55 -34.57
CA ARG A 249 -16.94 -11.46 -34.43
C ARG A 249 -17.39 -11.63 -32.98
N GLU A 250 -16.53 -11.31 -32.02
CA GLU A 250 -16.81 -11.48 -30.60
C GLU A 250 -17.54 -10.26 -30.04
N ASN A 251 -18.57 -10.50 -29.22
CA ASN A 251 -19.21 -9.45 -28.44
C ASN A 251 -18.43 -9.27 -27.12
N GLU A 252 -17.17 -8.89 -27.27
CA GLU A 252 -16.26 -8.71 -26.15
C GLU A 252 -16.50 -7.38 -25.45
N VAL A 253 -16.65 -7.43 -24.13
CA VAL A 253 -16.66 -6.27 -23.24
C VAL A 253 -15.40 -6.29 -22.40
N LEU A 254 -14.59 -5.24 -22.52
CA LEU A 254 -13.38 -5.08 -21.73
C LEU A 254 -13.67 -4.18 -20.53
N ILE A 255 -13.33 -4.65 -19.34
CA ILE A 255 -13.46 -3.92 -18.07
C ILE A 255 -12.07 -3.44 -17.65
N ASN A 256 -11.98 -2.18 -17.23
CA ASN A 256 -10.70 -1.52 -17.00
C ASN A 256 -10.01 -1.99 -15.71
N LEU A 257 -8.69 -1.82 -15.67
CA LEU A 257 -7.83 -2.17 -14.54
C LEU A 257 -8.25 -1.42 -13.26
N GLY A 258 -8.28 -2.13 -12.12
CA GLY A 258 -8.60 -1.54 -10.82
C GLY A 258 -10.08 -1.55 -10.48
N SER A 259 -10.91 -2.19 -11.32
CA SER A 259 -12.35 -2.32 -11.11
C SER A 259 -12.66 -3.02 -9.79
N ILE A 260 -13.72 -2.58 -9.13
CA ILE A 260 -14.20 -3.14 -7.87
C ILE A 260 -15.58 -3.76 -8.10
N CYS A 261 -15.78 -5.00 -7.66
CA CYS A 261 -17.06 -5.70 -7.81
C CYS A 261 -17.57 -6.20 -6.48
N ARG A 262 -18.86 -6.14 -6.20
CA ARG A 262 -19.47 -6.81 -5.04
C ARG A 262 -19.72 -8.29 -5.34
N VAL A 263 -19.34 -9.19 -4.45
CA VAL A 263 -19.65 -10.62 -4.52
C VAL A 263 -21.06 -10.83 -4.01
N GLU A 264 -21.93 -11.33 -4.87
CA GLU A 264 -23.33 -11.58 -4.55
C GLU A 264 -23.53 -13.02 -4.12
N THR A 265 -23.05 -13.98 -4.92
CA THR A 265 -23.18 -15.41 -4.63
C THR A 265 -22.00 -16.22 -5.17
N VAL A 266 -21.73 -17.35 -4.52
CA VAL A 266 -20.80 -18.38 -5.02
C VAL A 266 -21.50 -19.72 -4.90
N GLU A 267 -21.82 -20.30 -6.04
CA GLU A 267 -22.57 -21.55 -6.17
C GLU A 267 -21.77 -22.58 -6.97
N TYR A 268 -22.11 -23.86 -6.83
CA TYR A 268 -21.51 -24.92 -7.63
C TYR A 268 -22.59 -25.52 -8.56
N ASP A 269 -22.35 -25.44 -9.85
CA ASP A 269 -23.22 -26.02 -10.87
C ASP A 269 -22.82 -27.49 -11.09
N GLN A 270 -23.61 -28.41 -10.53
CA GLN A 270 -23.36 -29.85 -10.65
C GLN A 270 -23.47 -30.37 -12.09
N GLN A 271 -24.28 -29.74 -12.94
CA GLN A 271 -24.48 -30.21 -14.32
C GLN A 271 -23.30 -29.85 -15.21
N ARG A 272 -22.67 -28.69 -14.93
CA ARG A 272 -21.53 -28.17 -15.69
C ARG A 272 -20.18 -28.40 -15.00
N GLU A 273 -20.19 -29.02 -13.82
CA GLU A 273 -19.02 -29.29 -12.97
C GLU A 273 -18.13 -28.07 -12.74
N LEU A 274 -18.74 -26.89 -12.52
CA LEU A 274 -18.02 -25.63 -12.33
C LEU A 274 -18.61 -24.76 -11.23
N SER A 275 -17.79 -23.87 -10.69
CA SER A 275 -18.24 -22.88 -9.70
C SER A 275 -18.75 -21.61 -10.38
N LEU A 276 -20.00 -21.24 -10.13
CA LEU A 276 -20.61 -19.99 -10.58
C LEU A 276 -20.37 -18.90 -9.53
N ILE A 277 -19.69 -17.84 -9.92
CA ILE A 277 -19.41 -16.68 -9.08
C ILE A 277 -20.21 -15.51 -9.65
N THR A 278 -21.21 -15.02 -8.92
CA THR A 278 -21.98 -13.84 -9.33
C THR A 278 -21.46 -12.61 -8.60
N VAL A 279 -21.11 -11.57 -9.37
CA VAL A 279 -20.62 -10.30 -8.85
C VAL A 279 -21.31 -9.12 -9.54
N THR A 280 -21.38 -7.97 -8.87
CA THR A 280 -21.89 -6.71 -9.42
C THR A 280 -20.76 -5.70 -9.52
N LEU A 281 -20.52 -5.10 -10.69
CA LEU A 281 -19.57 -3.98 -10.81
C LEU A 281 -20.07 -2.80 -9.99
N SER A 282 -19.25 -2.29 -9.07
CA SER A 282 -19.69 -1.35 -8.05
C SER A 282 -18.88 -0.07 -8.06
N ASP A 283 -19.55 1.05 -7.82
CA ASP A 283 -18.94 2.19 -7.15
C ASP A 283 -18.72 1.81 -5.68
N LEU A 284 -17.67 2.34 -5.04
CA LEU A 284 -17.56 2.24 -3.60
C LEU A 284 -18.69 3.07 -2.97
N ASP A 285 -19.81 2.40 -2.64
CA ASP A 285 -21.00 3.05 -2.06
C ASP A 285 -20.72 3.67 -0.68
N ASN A 286 -19.62 3.28 -0.03
CA ASN A 286 -19.21 3.84 1.26
C ASN A 286 -18.29 5.07 1.08
N TYR A 287 -18.81 6.24 1.48
CA TYR A 287 -18.09 7.52 1.50
C TYR A 287 -16.80 7.50 2.33
N ALA A 288 -16.72 6.71 3.39
CA ALA A 288 -15.56 6.61 4.26
C ALA A 288 -14.41 5.83 3.60
N LEU A 289 -14.67 4.68 2.95
CA LEU A 289 -13.62 3.96 2.20
C LEU A 289 -13.13 4.77 0.99
N LYS A 290 -14.06 5.42 0.30
CA LYS A 290 -13.73 6.38 -0.76
C LYS A 290 -12.88 7.54 -0.23
N GLY A 291 -13.25 8.10 0.92
CA GLY A 291 -12.50 9.15 1.60
C GLY A 291 -11.08 8.71 1.98
N LEU A 292 -10.93 7.49 2.49
CA LEU A 292 -9.64 6.91 2.84
C LEU A 292 -8.75 6.70 1.62
N LEU A 293 -9.29 6.13 0.53
CA LEU A 293 -8.55 5.99 -0.73
C LEU A 293 -8.12 7.35 -1.27
N GLU A 294 -9.00 8.35 -1.25
CA GLU A 294 -8.64 9.71 -1.67
C GLU A 294 -7.59 10.36 -0.76
N GLN A 295 -7.62 10.09 0.53
CA GLN A 295 -6.58 10.54 1.47
C GLN A 295 -5.24 9.86 1.16
N GLU A 296 -5.23 8.56 0.87
CA GLU A 296 -4.01 7.84 0.50
C GLU A 296 -3.47 8.29 -0.86
N LYS A 297 -4.34 8.52 -1.85
CA LYS A 297 -3.92 9.10 -3.14
C LYS A 297 -3.32 10.50 -3.00
N LYS A 298 -3.72 11.27 -1.98
CA LYS A 298 -3.12 12.56 -1.62
C LYS A 298 -1.79 12.39 -0.89
N SER A 299 -1.64 11.33 -0.08
CA SER A 299 -0.40 10.99 0.63
C SER A 299 0.71 10.63 -0.37
N ILE A 300 0.33 10.01 -1.50
CA ILE A 300 1.21 9.73 -2.62
C ILE A 300 1.34 10.99 -3.48
N GLY A 301 2.45 11.70 -3.29
CA GLY A 301 2.79 12.90 -4.07
C GLY A 301 2.77 12.66 -5.59
N LYS A 302 2.79 13.73 -6.40
CA LYS A 302 2.84 13.66 -7.87
C LYS A 302 4.27 13.84 -8.37
N SER A 303 5.08 12.79 -8.32
CA SER A 303 6.50 12.87 -8.65
C SER A 303 7.03 11.51 -9.10
N ILE A 304 8.20 11.50 -9.74
CA ILE A 304 8.98 10.28 -9.96
C ILE A 304 9.25 9.49 -8.66
N THR A 305 9.10 10.15 -7.49
CA THR A 305 9.26 9.56 -6.16
C THR A 305 8.07 8.77 -5.64
N SER A 306 6.92 8.79 -6.33
CA SER A 306 5.68 8.14 -5.86
C SER A 306 5.80 6.61 -5.78
N LEU A 307 6.41 6.00 -6.80
CA LEU A 307 6.63 4.54 -6.80
C LEU A 307 7.61 4.09 -5.71
N PRO A 308 8.84 4.64 -5.61
CA PRO A 308 9.75 4.22 -4.55
C PRO A 308 9.18 4.49 -3.15
N TRP A 309 8.37 5.55 -2.97
CA TRP A 309 7.64 5.78 -1.72
C TRP A 309 6.66 4.66 -1.40
N LEU A 310 5.87 4.24 -2.39
CA LEU A 310 4.93 3.13 -2.24
C LEU A 310 5.67 1.83 -1.90
N LEU A 311 6.82 1.56 -2.52
CA LEU A 311 7.65 0.39 -2.23
C LEU A 311 8.29 0.44 -0.83
N TYR A 312 8.71 1.63 -0.37
CA TYR A 312 9.19 1.84 1.00
C TYR A 312 8.09 1.52 2.02
N ARG A 313 6.86 2.00 1.77
CA ARG A 313 5.68 1.73 2.60
C ARG A 313 5.31 0.24 2.65
N GLN A 314 5.72 -0.55 1.65
CA GLN A 314 5.56 -2.01 1.63
C GLN A 314 6.71 -2.76 2.31
N GLY A 315 7.78 -2.07 2.74
CA GLY A 315 8.99 -2.71 3.27
C GLY A 315 9.94 -3.27 2.19
N ASP A 316 9.66 -3.08 0.89
CA ASP A 316 10.57 -3.46 -0.20
C ASP A 316 11.68 -2.41 -0.35
N TYR A 317 12.53 -2.32 0.69
CA TYR A 317 13.67 -1.42 0.73
C TYR A 317 14.64 -1.62 -0.43
N PRO A 318 14.95 -2.84 -0.91
CA PRO A 318 15.83 -3.01 -2.06
C PRO A 318 15.29 -2.34 -3.34
N ARG A 319 14.04 -2.62 -3.74
CA ARG A 319 13.46 -1.99 -4.94
C ARG A 319 13.22 -0.51 -4.74
N SER A 320 12.73 -0.10 -3.57
CA SER A 320 12.57 1.32 -3.23
C SER A 320 13.90 2.08 -3.36
N THR A 321 14.99 1.54 -2.82
CA THR A 321 16.35 2.12 -2.94
C THR A 321 16.76 2.24 -4.42
N LYS A 322 16.59 1.17 -5.20
CA LYS A 322 16.90 1.15 -6.64
C LYS A 322 16.22 2.30 -7.37
N TYR A 323 14.90 2.46 -7.18
CA TYR A 323 14.13 3.49 -7.88
C TYR A 323 14.38 4.91 -7.35
N TYR A 324 14.58 5.10 -6.04
CA TYR A 324 15.00 6.41 -5.52
C TYR A 324 16.36 6.83 -6.07
N GLN A 325 17.32 5.91 -6.18
CA GLN A 325 18.63 6.22 -6.74
C GLN A 325 18.55 6.51 -8.24
N ALA A 326 17.73 5.76 -8.99
CA ALA A 326 17.47 6.04 -10.39
C ALA A 326 16.84 7.43 -10.59
N ALA A 327 15.83 7.77 -9.79
CA ALA A 327 15.18 9.08 -9.82
C ALA A 327 16.12 10.23 -9.42
N LEU A 328 16.99 10.01 -8.43
CA LEU A 328 17.98 10.99 -8.00
C LEU A 328 19.03 11.29 -9.09
N ASN A 329 19.38 10.27 -9.87
CA ASN A 329 20.34 10.36 -10.97
C ASN A 329 19.71 10.81 -12.29
N ASP A 330 18.39 10.98 -12.36
CA ASP A 330 17.70 11.45 -13.55
C ASP A 330 18.05 12.92 -13.81
N SER A 331 18.53 13.21 -15.03
CA SER A 331 18.89 14.56 -15.45
C SER A 331 17.70 15.50 -15.50
N THR A 332 16.49 14.95 -15.67
CA THR A 332 15.23 15.70 -15.74
C THR A 332 14.60 15.97 -14.37
N ALA A 333 15.09 15.33 -13.29
CA ALA A 333 14.56 15.50 -11.95
C ALA A 333 14.74 16.95 -11.45
N SER A 334 13.65 17.53 -10.93
CA SER A 334 13.70 18.85 -10.31
C SER A 334 14.44 18.82 -8.97
N ASP A 335 14.85 19.99 -8.47
CA ASP A 335 15.42 20.08 -7.12
C ASP A 335 14.43 19.60 -6.04
N MET A 336 13.12 19.73 -6.29
CA MET A 336 12.06 19.16 -5.45
C MET A 336 12.09 17.63 -5.48
N ASP A 337 12.16 17.02 -6.67
CA ASP A 337 12.25 15.56 -6.80
C ASP A 337 13.52 15.01 -6.14
N ARG A 338 14.66 15.70 -6.30
CA ARG A 338 15.91 15.33 -5.64
C ARG A 338 15.80 15.42 -4.12
N ALA A 339 15.13 16.44 -3.58
CA ALA A 339 14.90 16.56 -2.14
C ALA A 339 14.07 15.38 -1.61
N LEU A 340 12.98 15.04 -2.32
CA LEU A 340 12.13 13.89 -1.99
C LEU A 340 12.84 12.53 -2.15
N CYS A 341 13.74 12.38 -3.12
CA CYS A 341 14.58 11.18 -3.25
C CYS A 341 15.52 11.03 -2.05
N ASN A 342 16.19 12.12 -1.66
CA ASN A 342 17.06 12.14 -0.49
C ASN A 342 16.28 11.85 0.80
N ARG A 343 15.05 12.36 0.94
CA ARG A 343 14.14 11.97 2.03
C ARG A 343 13.95 10.45 2.10
N GLY A 344 13.54 9.85 0.98
CA GLY A 344 13.26 8.42 0.88
C GLY A 344 14.47 7.55 1.19
N LEU A 345 15.63 7.87 0.61
CA LEU A 345 16.89 7.17 0.88
C LEU A 345 17.33 7.35 2.34
N GLY A 346 17.13 8.54 2.91
CA GLY A 346 17.41 8.82 4.31
C GLY A 346 16.52 8.03 5.28
N LEU A 347 15.24 7.83 4.96
CA LEU A 347 14.34 6.95 5.71
C LEU A 347 14.83 5.50 5.68
N ILE A 348 15.11 4.97 4.49
CA ILE A 348 15.59 3.58 4.31
C ILE A 348 16.93 3.36 5.03
N ALA A 349 17.83 4.33 4.96
CA ALA A 349 19.11 4.26 5.67
C ALA A 349 18.92 4.20 7.19
N GLY A 350 17.95 4.95 7.74
CA GLY A 350 17.58 4.88 9.15
C GLY A 350 17.05 3.51 9.56
N GLU A 351 16.14 2.93 8.77
CA GLU A 351 15.60 1.57 8.99
C GLU A 351 16.72 0.51 8.99
N LYS A 352 17.68 0.65 8.07
CA LYS A 352 18.86 -0.23 8.00
C LYS A 352 19.94 0.08 9.04
N LYS A 353 19.74 1.10 9.88
CA LYS A 353 20.72 1.60 10.87
C LYS A 353 22.04 2.06 10.23
N GLU A 354 22.00 2.47 8.97
CA GLU A 354 23.13 3.03 8.22
C GLU A 354 23.22 4.54 8.49
N PHE A 355 23.52 4.91 9.75
CA PHE A 355 23.38 6.29 10.25
C PHE A 355 24.21 7.32 9.48
N ASP A 356 25.38 6.96 8.96
CA ASP A 356 26.19 7.85 8.12
C ASP A 356 25.50 8.19 6.80
N LYS A 357 24.86 7.20 6.16
CA LYS A 357 24.07 7.43 4.94
C LYS A 357 22.80 8.21 5.27
N GLN A 358 22.14 7.91 6.38
CA GLN A 358 20.98 8.68 6.84
C GLN A 358 21.34 10.16 7.01
N ILE A 359 22.42 10.47 7.72
CA ILE A 359 22.90 11.86 7.90
C ILE A 359 23.19 12.51 6.55
N HIS A 360 23.88 11.80 5.65
CA HIS A 360 24.20 12.30 4.31
C HIS A 360 22.94 12.67 3.52
N TYR A 361 22.02 11.72 3.35
CA TYR A 361 20.80 11.95 2.57
C TYR A 361 19.90 13.01 3.21
N ARG A 362 19.71 13.00 4.54
CA ARG A 362 18.91 14.01 5.24
C ARG A 362 19.53 15.40 5.19
N THR A 363 20.85 15.50 5.15
CA THR A 363 21.56 16.77 4.96
C THR A 363 21.30 17.33 3.56
N ASN A 364 21.42 16.50 2.52
CA ASN A 364 21.11 16.89 1.14
C ASN A 364 19.64 17.31 0.97
N GLU A 365 18.70 16.54 1.55
CA GLU A 365 17.26 16.88 1.59
C GLU A 365 17.06 18.29 2.17
N ARG A 366 17.59 18.53 3.38
CA ARG A 366 17.48 19.80 4.09
C ARG A 366 18.03 20.97 3.27
N ASP A 367 19.19 20.79 2.66
CA ASP A 367 19.88 21.86 1.93
C ASP A 367 19.18 22.18 0.60
N LEU A 368 18.59 21.17 -0.06
CA LEU A 368 17.73 21.39 -1.22
C LEU A 368 16.46 22.15 -0.85
N PHE A 369 15.76 21.80 0.23
CA PHE A 369 14.56 22.54 0.67
C PHE A 369 14.89 23.98 1.07
N LYS A 370 16.03 24.22 1.72
CA LYS A 370 16.53 25.57 1.98
C LYS A 370 16.82 26.35 0.70
N LYS A 371 17.37 25.69 -0.33
CA LYS A 371 17.62 26.34 -1.63
C LYS A 371 16.31 26.70 -2.34
N LEU A 372 15.31 25.83 -2.26
CA LEU A 372 14.01 26.01 -2.91
C LEU A 372 13.21 27.16 -2.27
N ASN A 373 12.86 27.03 -1.00
CA ASN A 373 12.13 28.04 -0.24
C ASN A 373 12.20 27.71 1.27
N PRO A 374 13.10 28.35 2.05
CA PRO A 374 13.24 28.06 3.47
C PRO A 374 11.95 28.22 4.27
N LEU A 375 11.14 29.23 3.95
CA LEU A 375 9.88 29.52 4.66
C LEU A 375 8.76 28.56 4.24
N GLY A 376 8.70 28.22 2.95
CA GLY A 376 7.72 27.28 2.42
C GLY A 376 7.92 25.82 2.87
N TYR A 377 9.16 25.47 3.25
CA TYR A 377 9.54 24.10 3.62
C TYR A 377 10.08 24.00 5.05
N MET A 378 9.69 24.90 5.96
CA MET A 378 10.15 24.85 7.36
C MET A 378 9.87 23.50 8.02
N THR A 379 8.71 22.90 7.75
CA THR A 379 8.35 21.57 8.25
C THR A 379 9.33 20.50 7.77
N ASP A 380 9.58 20.44 6.46
CA ASP A 380 10.48 19.46 5.85
C ASP A 380 11.92 19.62 6.36
N ILE A 381 12.40 20.86 6.47
CA ILE A 381 13.73 21.17 7.00
C ILE A 381 13.83 20.77 8.48
N GLY A 382 12.79 21.03 9.28
CA GLY A 382 12.73 20.64 10.68
C GLY A 382 12.75 19.13 10.86
N GLN A 383 11.89 18.40 10.14
CA GLN A 383 11.86 16.93 10.18
C GLN A 383 13.20 16.30 9.75
N ALA A 384 13.84 16.84 8.71
CA ALA A 384 15.17 16.41 8.30
C ALA A 384 16.22 16.63 9.41
N GLN A 385 16.14 17.75 10.13
CA GLN A 385 17.02 18.00 11.29
C GLN A 385 16.74 17.06 12.46
N THR A 386 15.48 16.71 12.73
CA THR A 386 15.15 15.69 13.74
C THR A 386 15.77 14.35 13.39
N ALA A 387 15.65 13.91 12.13
CA ALA A 387 16.24 12.65 11.66
C ALA A 387 17.78 12.65 11.72
N ILE A 388 18.43 13.78 11.41
CA ILE A 388 19.89 13.93 11.59
C ILE A 388 20.27 13.86 13.08
N GLY A 389 19.51 14.55 13.93
CA GLY A 389 19.70 14.53 15.38
C GLY A 389 19.60 13.13 15.95
N GLU A 390 18.56 12.39 15.56
CA GLU A 390 18.36 10.99 15.93
C GLU A 390 19.52 10.09 15.51
N ALA A 391 20.00 10.21 14.27
CA ALA A 391 21.16 9.45 13.81
C ALA A 391 22.42 9.74 14.67
N TYR A 392 22.62 10.99 15.09
CA TYR A 392 23.71 11.33 16.02
C TYR A 392 23.50 10.79 17.44
N VAL A 393 22.26 10.65 17.93
CA VAL A 393 21.97 9.96 19.20
C VAL A 393 22.44 8.51 19.12
N PHE A 394 22.11 7.79 18.04
CA PHE A 394 22.56 6.41 17.86
C PHE A 394 24.08 6.27 17.72
N LYS A 395 24.73 7.31 17.16
CA LYS A 395 26.20 7.41 17.14
C LYS A 395 26.83 7.87 18.46
N ARG A 396 26.03 8.17 19.48
CA ARG A 396 26.44 8.70 20.80
C ARG A 396 27.17 10.05 20.73
N GLU A 397 26.92 10.83 19.67
CA GLU A 397 27.43 12.20 19.52
C GLU A 397 26.40 13.21 20.03
N PHE A 398 26.15 13.19 21.34
CA PHE A 398 24.99 13.83 21.95
C PHE A 398 24.95 15.36 21.80
N GLU A 399 26.09 16.04 21.82
CA GLU A 399 26.15 17.50 21.66
C GLU A 399 25.73 17.92 20.24
N LYS A 400 26.17 17.17 19.23
CA LYS A 400 25.75 17.39 17.84
C LYS A 400 24.26 17.10 17.69
N ALA A 401 23.80 15.98 18.25
CA ALA A 401 22.39 15.59 18.22
C ALA A 401 21.50 16.70 18.80
N LEU A 402 21.82 17.18 20.01
CA LEU A 402 21.06 18.24 20.68
C LEU A 402 21.04 19.53 19.86
N GLY A 403 22.16 19.91 19.24
CA GLY A 403 22.24 21.09 18.39
C GLY A 403 21.33 21.03 17.15
N TYR A 404 21.15 19.84 16.55
CA TYR A 404 20.19 19.64 15.46
C TYR A 404 18.74 19.63 15.95
N LEU A 405 18.47 18.97 17.08
CA LEU A 405 17.11 18.84 17.64
C LEU A 405 16.56 20.20 18.11
N GLN A 406 17.40 21.06 18.69
CA GLN A 406 17.01 22.43 19.07
C GLN A 406 16.64 23.29 17.86
N LYS A 407 17.42 23.20 16.77
CA LYS A 407 17.09 23.89 15.52
C LYS A 407 15.79 23.37 14.91
N SER A 408 15.54 22.07 15.01
CA SER A 408 14.28 21.46 14.55
C SER A 408 13.06 22.00 15.30
N LEU A 409 13.13 22.10 16.64
CA LEU A 409 12.03 22.65 17.44
C LEU A 409 11.62 24.07 17.03
N VAL A 410 12.58 24.90 16.62
CA VAL A 410 12.31 26.27 16.13
C VAL A 410 11.61 26.26 14.77
N LEU A 411 11.89 25.28 13.92
CA LEU A 411 11.29 25.16 12.59
C LEU A 411 9.90 24.51 12.61
N LEU A 412 9.61 23.70 13.62
CA LEU A 412 8.39 22.91 13.72
C LEU A 412 7.29 23.57 14.58
N LEU A 413 7.35 24.88 14.85
CA LEU A 413 6.43 25.58 15.75
C LEU A 413 4.94 25.24 15.52
N ASP A 414 4.51 25.28 14.25
CA ASP A 414 3.13 24.99 13.81
C ASP A 414 2.90 23.50 13.47
N ASN A 415 3.95 22.67 13.54
CA ASN A 415 3.88 21.23 13.31
C ASN A 415 3.93 20.49 14.65
N HIS A 416 2.76 20.38 15.30
CA HIS A 416 2.60 19.76 16.60
C HIS A 416 3.20 18.34 16.66
N PHE A 417 2.89 17.48 15.68
CA PHE A 417 3.40 16.11 15.65
C PHE A 417 4.92 16.03 15.44
N GLY A 418 5.47 16.87 14.58
CA GLY A 418 6.92 16.99 14.39
C GLY A 418 7.64 17.44 15.66
N ARG A 419 7.05 18.36 16.43
CA ARG A 419 7.57 18.78 17.74
C ARG A 419 7.52 17.66 18.77
N ALA A 420 6.40 16.94 18.86
CA ALA A 420 6.27 15.79 19.76
C ALA A 420 7.36 14.75 19.46
N ASN A 421 7.55 14.41 18.19
CA ASN A 421 8.62 13.48 17.80
C ASN A 421 10.02 14.01 18.17
N THR A 422 10.27 15.30 17.95
CA THR A 422 11.56 15.91 18.31
C THR A 422 11.81 15.88 19.83
N PHE A 423 10.78 16.10 20.64
CA PHE A 423 10.88 15.94 22.09
C PHE A 423 11.12 14.48 22.51
N LYS A 424 10.53 13.49 21.83
CA LYS A 424 10.85 12.08 22.05
C LYS A 424 12.32 11.77 21.76
N VAL A 425 12.87 12.26 20.65
CA VAL A 425 14.29 12.05 20.32
C VAL A 425 15.21 12.73 21.34
N ILE A 426 14.86 13.94 21.82
CA ILE A 426 15.58 14.60 22.92
C ILE A 426 15.48 13.77 24.21
N ALA A 427 14.33 13.16 24.49
CA ALA A 427 14.17 12.29 25.65
C ALA A 427 15.08 11.06 25.54
N ASN A 428 15.09 10.38 24.39
CA ASN A 428 15.98 9.26 24.10
C ASN A 428 17.45 9.65 24.26
N LEU A 429 17.83 10.85 23.79
CA LEU A 429 19.18 11.39 23.96
C LEU A 429 19.56 11.47 25.44
N TYR A 430 18.71 12.07 26.28
CA TYR A 430 18.98 12.18 27.72
C TYR A 430 18.95 10.83 28.43
N ASP A 431 18.08 9.93 27.99
CA ASP A 431 17.95 8.58 28.54
C ASP A 431 19.23 7.76 28.26
N GLU A 432 19.79 7.83 27.04
CA GLU A 432 21.08 7.21 26.68
C GLU A 432 22.28 7.84 27.42
N LYS A 433 22.19 9.13 27.79
CA LYS A 433 23.19 9.80 28.64
C LYS A 433 23.08 9.43 30.12
N GLY A 434 22.01 8.75 30.55
CA GLY A 434 21.72 8.49 31.96
C GLY A 434 21.08 9.68 32.70
N GLU A 435 20.71 10.74 31.99
CA GLU A 435 20.06 11.95 32.53
C GLU A 435 18.53 11.77 32.59
N TYR A 436 18.08 10.71 33.25
CA TYR A 436 16.69 10.23 33.19
C TYR A 436 15.62 11.26 33.59
N ARG A 437 15.92 12.18 34.50
CA ARG A 437 14.97 13.25 34.87
C ARG A 437 14.72 14.22 33.72
N LEU A 438 15.75 14.54 32.93
CA LEU A 438 15.63 15.38 31.74
C LEU A 438 14.93 14.64 30.59
N ALA A 439 15.16 13.32 30.50
CA ALA A 439 14.42 12.45 29.59
C ALA A 439 12.92 12.48 29.89
N LEU A 440 12.52 12.25 31.15
CA LEU A 440 11.11 12.32 31.58
C LEU A 440 10.49 13.70 31.28
N GLN A 441 11.18 14.80 31.58
CA GLN A 441 10.68 16.14 31.26
C GLN A 441 10.41 16.30 29.75
N SER A 442 11.26 15.73 28.90
CA SER A 442 11.13 15.81 27.45
C SER A 442 9.98 14.91 26.94
N TYR A 443 9.85 13.69 27.46
CA TYR A 443 8.70 12.83 27.15
C TYR A 443 7.37 13.46 27.58
N MET A 444 7.31 14.12 28.74
CA MET A 444 6.09 14.80 29.20
C MET A 444 5.69 15.96 28.26
N LYS A 445 6.64 16.65 27.64
CA LYS A 445 6.34 17.65 26.60
C LYS A 445 5.75 17.02 25.33
N ALA A 446 6.23 15.83 24.93
CA ALA A 446 5.63 15.09 23.83
C ALA A 446 4.21 14.60 24.19
N LEU A 447 4.01 14.16 25.43
CA LEU A 447 2.73 13.68 25.94
C LEU A 447 1.68 14.78 25.95
N ASP A 448 2.02 15.98 26.42
CA ASP A 448 1.13 17.14 26.42
C ASP A 448 0.62 17.47 25.01
N ILE A 449 1.51 17.42 24.01
CA ILE A 449 1.12 17.62 22.60
C ILE A 449 0.16 16.52 22.14
N TYR A 450 0.44 15.25 22.43
CA TYR A 450 -0.46 14.16 22.05
C TYR A 450 -1.84 14.30 22.73
N GLN A 451 -1.89 14.69 24.01
CA GLN A 451 -3.15 14.94 24.72
C GLN A 451 -4.00 16.06 24.11
N GLN A 452 -3.38 17.04 23.46
CA GLN A 452 -4.10 18.14 22.81
C GLN A 452 -4.63 17.79 21.41
N HIS A 453 -4.08 16.77 20.75
CA HIS A 453 -4.28 16.56 19.31
C HIS A 453 -4.65 15.14 18.89
N LEU A 454 -4.58 14.15 19.78
CA LEU A 454 -4.89 12.75 19.50
C LEU A 454 -6.02 12.24 20.40
N ASP A 455 -6.77 11.27 19.89
CA ASP A 455 -7.74 10.51 20.69
C ASP A 455 -7.03 9.70 21.78
N GLU A 456 -7.64 9.57 22.96
CA GLU A 456 -7.00 8.91 24.12
C GLU A 456 -6.60 7.43 23.89
N ASN A 457 -7.19 6.79 22.87
CA ASN A 457 -6.88 5.41 22.47
C ASN A 457 -5.91 5.33 21.27
N ASP A 458 -5.28 6.45 20.86
CA ASP A 458 -4.33 6.46 19.76
C ASP A 458 -3.09 5.62 20.08
N PHE A 459 -2.65 4.80 19.13
CA PHE A 459 -1.50 3.91 19.30
C PHE A 459 -0.20 4.65 19.66
N ASN A 460 -0.03 5.91 19.26
CA ASN A 460 1.14 6.73 19.63
C ASN A 460 1.25 6.96 21.14
N PHE A 461 0.13 6.99 21.87
CA PHE A 461 0.16 7.03 23.34
C PHE A 461 0.78 5.77 23.92
N ALA A 462 0.48 4.59 23.35
CA ALA A 462 0.99 3.33 23.88
C ALA A 462 2.51 3.27 23.82
N ARG A 463 3.13 3.63 22.69
CA ARG A 463 4.59 3.72 22.56
C ARG A 463 5.19 4.73 23.54
N LEU A 464 4.62 5.95 23.60
CA LEU A 464 5.13 6.99 24.48
C LEU A 464 5.01 6.60 25.97
N TYR A 465 3.92 5.95 26.37
CA TYR A 465 3.76 5.46 27.75
C TYR A 465 4.75 4.33 28.07
N SER A 466 5.05 3.43 27.13
CA SER A 466 6.12 2.44 27.32
C SER A 466 7.47 3.10 27.52
N ASP A 467 7.83 4.09 26.70
CA ASP A 467 9.11 4.82 26.82
C ASP A 467 9.21 5.54 28.18
N ILE A 468 8.14 6.22 28.60
CA ILE A 468 8.05 6.89 29.91
C ILE A 468 8.18 5.88 31.05
N GLY A 469 7.46 4.76 30.97
CA GLY A 469 7.49 3.70 31.99
C GLY A 469 8.89 3.13 32.15
N LEU A 470 9.58 2.85 31.04
CA LEU A 470 10.95 2.37 31.02
C LEU A 470 11.90 3.35 31.74
N THR A 471 11.80 4.64 31.43
CA THR A 471 12.64 5.66 32.08
C THR A 471 12.33 5.82 33.58
N TYR A 472 11.06 5.68 34.00
CA TYR A 472 10.72 5.63 35.43
C TYR A 472 11.38 4.45 36.16
N GLY A 473 11.46 3.28 35.52
CA GLY A 473 12.19 2.14 36.06
C GLY A 473 13.68 2.42 36.26
N LYS A 474 14.30 3.17 35.33
CA LYS A 474 15.72 3.58 35.43
C LYS A 474 15.99 4.53 36.61
N VAL A 475 15.01 5.34 37.03
CA VAL A 475 15.09 6.15 38.26
C VAL A 475 14.57 5.42 39.51
N ARG A 476 14.25 4.12 39.40
CA ARG A 476 13.72 3.25 40.46
C ARG A 476 12.37 3.72 41.04
N ASP A 477 11.59 4.46 40.25
CA ASP A 477 10.19 4.75 40.57
C ASP A 477 9.30 3.67 39.93
N PHE A 478 9.26 2.50 40.57
CA PHE A 478 8.53 1.34 40.08
C PHE A 478 7.01 1.56 40.06
N GLN A 479 6.49 2.41 40.95
CA GLN A 479 5.06 2.74 40.98
C GLN A 479 4.66 3.51 39.73
N SER A 480 5.42 4.54 39.35
CA SER A 480 5.18 5.28 38.10
C SER A 480 5.44 4.40 36.88
N GLN A 481 6.49 3.58 36.87
CA GLN A 481 6.78 2.63 35.80
C GLN A 481 5.56 1.73 35.49
N LEU A 482 5.05 1.03 36.51
CA LEU A 482 3.88 0.15 36.34
C LEU A 482 2.64 0.91 35.90
N LYS A 483 2.39 2.10 36.45
CA LYS A 483 1.27 2.95 36.03
C LYS A 483 1.30 3.24 34.52
N TYR A 484 2.46 3.61 33.98
CA TYR A 484 2.57 3.92 32.55
C TYR A 484 2.56 2.67 31.67
N TYR A 485 3.18 1.56 32.09
CA TYR A 485 3.06 0.30 31.36
C TYR A 485 1.62 -0.22 31.30
N HIS A 486 0.84 -0.09 32.38
CA HIS A 486 -0.58 -0.46 32.36
C HIS A 486 -1.40 0.40 31.39
N LYS A 487 -1.12 1.71 31.30
CA LYS A 487 -1.75 2.58 30.29
C LYS A 487 -1.39 2.16 28.87
N ALA A 488 -0.13 1.85 28.60
CA ALA A 488 0.31 1.36 27.30
C ALA A 488 -0.42 0.05 26.92
N ARG A 489 -0.46 -0.89 27.87
CA ARG A 489 -1.16 -2.17 27.74
C ARG A 489 -2.64 -2.01 27.44
N GLU A 490 -3.33 -1.10 28.14
CA GLU A 490 -4.76 -0.85 27.91
C GLU A 490 -5.03 -0.42 26.46
N ILE A 491 -4.19 0.46 25.91
CA ILE A 491 -4.31 0.91 24.53
C ILE A 491 -3.95 -0.23 23.56
N PHE A 492 -2.88 -0.99 23.81
CA PHE A 492 -2.53 -2.14 22.98
C PHE A 492 -3.65 -3.19 22.90
N LEU A 493 -4.38 -3.42 24.01
CA LEU A 493 -5.51 -4.36 24.07
C LEU A 493 -6.79 -3.81 23.41
N LYS A 494 -7.00 -2.49 23.47
CA LYS A 494 -8.14 -1.83 22.81
C LYS A 494 -7.91 -1.60 21.31
N SER A 495 -6.68 -1.79 20.83
CA SER A 495 -6.36 -1.69 19.40
C SER A 495 -7.19 -2.67 18.58
N SER A 496 -7.78 -2.18 17.49
CA SER A 496 -8.52 -2.96 16.50
C SER A 496 -7.69 -4.13 15.93
N HIS A 497 -6.35 -3.97 15.90
CA HIS A 497 -5.38 -5.03 15.60
C HIS A 497 -4.36 -5.10 16.73
N PRO A 498 -4.57 -5.99 17.70
CA PRO A 498 -3.63 -6.20 18.78
C PRO A 498 -2.34 -6.80 18.19
N ASP A 499 -1.26 -6.03 18.11
CA ASP A 499 0.05 -6.61 17.81
C ASP A 499 0.44 -7.51 18.99
N HIS A 500 0.23 -8.81 18.80
CA HIS A 500 0.53 -9.82 19.81
C HIS A 500 1.97 -9.75 20.30
N GLN A 501 2.92 -9.27 19.47
CA GLN A 501 4.29 -9.09 19.90
C GLN A 501 4.42 -7.91 20.85
N GLN A 502 3.78 -6.78 20.57
CA GLN A 502 3.79 -5.60 21.46
C GLN A 502 3.08 -5.88 22.77
N ILE A 503 1.97 -6.62 22.73
CA ILE A 503 1.27 -7.07 23.94
C ILE A 503 2.16 -8.01 24.74
N ALA A 504 2.79 -9.00 24.11
CA ALA A 504 3.72 -9.88 24.82
C ALA A 504 4.90 -9.10 25.42
N ASN A 505 5.44 -8.12 24.70
CA ASN A 505 6.53 -7.28 25.17
C ASN A 505 6.12 -6.47 26.40
N ILE A 506 4.97 -5.77 26.35
CA ILE A 506 4.52 -4.95 27.49
C ILE A 506 4.17 -5.81 28.70
N GLU A 507 3.60 -7.01 28.51
CA GLU A 507 3.31 -7.93 29.62
C GLU A 507 4.61 -8.43 30.26
N ASN A 508 5.63 -8.74 29.45
CA ASN A 508 6.96 -9.09 29.94
C ASN A 508 7.66 -7.92 30.65
N ASP A 509 7.45 -6.69 30.19
CA ASP A 509 7.99 -5.48 30.84
C ASP A 509 7.30 -5.21 32.19
N ILE A 510 5.98 -5.41 32.27
CA ILE A 510 5.20 -5.33 33.52
C ILE A 510 5.69 -6.38 34.51
N GLN A 511 5.82 -7.63 34.09
CA GLN A 511 6.29 -8.72 34.96
C GLN A 511 7.68 -8.42 35.53
N ARG A 512 8.61 -7.95 34.68
CA ARG A 512 9.94 -7.53 35.11
C ARG A 512 9.89 -6.36 36.09
N ALA A 513 9.02 -5.38 35.87
CA ALA A 513 8.86 -4.24 36.78
C ALA A 513 8.32 -4.66 38.16
N ILE A 514 7.37 -5.61 38.21
CA ILE A 514 6.85 -6.18 39.48
C ILE A 514 7.96 -6.90 40.25
N GLU A 515 8.78 -7.69 39.57
CA GLU A 515 9.91 -8.40 40.19
C GLU A 515 10.96 -7.43 40.75
N GLN A 516 11.30 -6.40 39.97
CA GLN A 516 12.23 -5.36 40.41
C GLN A 516 11.70 -4.58 41.62
N GLN A 517 10.40 -4.27 41.63
CA GLN A 517 9.76 -3.61 42.78
C GLN A 517 9.86 -4.47 44.04
N LYS A 518 9.50 -5.76 43.96
CA LYS A 518 9.59 -6.68 45.10
C LYS A 518 11.00 -6.79 45.65
N LEU A 519 11.99 -6.96 44.77
CA LEU A 519 13.40 -6.99 45.15
C LEU A 519 13.82 -5.71 45.87
N PHE A 520 13.46 -4.55 45.32
CA PHE A 520 13.76 -3.26 45.93
C PHE A 520 13.13 -3.10 47.32
N GLU A 521 11.86 -3.46 47.47
CA GLU A 521 11.15 -3.44 48.75
C GLU A 521 11.84 -4.34 49.78
N THR A 522 12.16 -5.60 49.41
CA THR A 522 12.84 -6.54 50.32
C THR A 522 14.22 -6.06 50.77
N CYS A 523 15.03 -5.46 49.88
CA CYS A 523 16.34 -4.90 50.23
C CYS A 523 16.25 -3.59 51.02
N SER A 524 15.14 -2.86 50.94
CA SER A 524 14.93 -1.61 51.70
C SER A 524 14.40 -1.85 53.12
N THR A 525 13.88 -3.05 53.39
CA THR A 525 13.40 -3.50 54.70
C THR A 525 14.42 -4.30 55.50
N SER A 526 15.55 -4.68 54.89
CA SER A 526 16.72 -5.32 55.51
C SER A 526 17.81 -4.29 55.81
#